data_AF-A0A261A2D7-F1
#
_entry.id   AF-A0A261A2D7-F1
#
_cell.length_a   1.000
_cell.length_b   1.000
_cell.length_c   1.000
_cell.angle_alpha   90.00
_cell.angle_beta   90.00
_cell.angle_gamma   90.00
#
_symmetry.space_group_name_H-M   'P 1'
#
loop_
_entity.id
_entity.type
_entity.pdbx_description
1 polymer ?
#
loop_
_entity_poly.entity_id
_entity_poly.type
_entity_poly.pdbx_seq_one_letter_code
_entity_poly.pdbx_strand_id
1 'polypeptide(L)'
;MPAFSSTTSSSYSSVSSVSSSSPKSSSTQKRYSCSAYVKKYTEMLILGVNRSYALEKLHDINCPMSVFEKCDTERVLAKHVGNMYEYQYQVSLLHTKFETLRRRELRDAQKKFDKKGELAAHLAFKPEFVELQKKEMEERSQESINRLFEQAIGRIKETTVIPRVKPDYSKFKITKRNVKKTF
;
A
#
# COMPACT_ATOMS: atom_id res chain seq x y z
N MET A 1 36.62 59.48 16.41
CA MET A 1 37.40 58.38 15.80
C MET A 1 38.39 57.90 16.86
N PRO A 2 38.25 56.67 17.39
CA PRO A 2 38.82 55.42 16.81
C PRO A 2 37.75 54.31 16.69
N ALA A 3 37.70 53.49 15.63
CA ALA A 3 38.57 52.37 15.20
C ALA A 3 38.21 51.03 15.88
N PHE A 4 37.70 50.11 15.04
CA PHE A 4 37.27 48.74 15.31
C PHE A 4 38.46 47.81 15.62
N SER A 5 38.21 46.75 16.40
CA SER A 5 38.89 45.45 16.26
C SER A 5 38.08 44.32 16.91
N SER A 6 37.83 43.28 16.11
CA SER A 6 37.17 42.02 16.43
C SER A 6 38.14 41.01 17.07
N THR A 7 37.65 39.78 17.28
CA THR A 7 38.31 38.48 17.61
C THR A 7 38.05 38.05 19.06
N THR A 8 37.27 37.00 19.35
CA THR A 8 37.70 35.59 19.23
C THR A 8 36.52 34.61 19.18
N SER A 9 36.82 33.48 18.55
CA SER A 9 35.99 32.34 18.16
C SER A 9 35.98 31.18 19.18
N SER A 10 35.12 30.19 18.88
CA SER A 10 35.14 28.75 19.26
C SER A 10 34.07 28.35 20.29
N SER A 11 32.99 27.67 19.87
CA SER A 11 32.86 26.23 19.54
C SER A 11 32.94 25.31 20.75
N TYR A 12 31.79 24.80 21.21
CA TYR A 12 31.67 23.42 21.69
C TYR A 12 30.26 22.89 21.44
N SER A 13 30.19 21.81 20.68
CA SER A 13 29.06 20.90 20.61
C SER A 13 29.09 20.01 21.85
N SER A 14 27.94 19.71 22.46
CA SER A 14 27.76 18.46 23.20
C SER A 14 26.27 18.11 23.35
N VAL A 15 25.97 16.98 22.73
CA VAL A 15 24.77 16.16 22.81
C VAL A 15 24.31 15.88 24.25
N SER A 16 23.00 15.96 24.49
CA SER A 16 22.36 15.24 25.59
C SER A 16 21.00 14.73 25.14
N SER A 17 21.02 13.58 24.48
CA SER A 17 19.89 12.72 24.19
C SER A 17 19.39 12.09 25.50
N VAL A 18 18.47 12.79 26.17
CA VAL A 18 17.73 12.25 27.31
C VAL A 18 16.75 11.18 26.84
N SER A 19 17.19 9.94 26.92
CA SER A 19 16.37 8.76 26.74
C SER A 19 15.48 8.60 27.98
N SER A 20 14.27 9.16 27.96
CA SER A 20 13.27 8.91 28.99
C SER A 20 12.63 7.54 28.76
N SER A 21 13.34 6.49 29.16
CA SER A 21 12.78 5.15 29.33
C SER A 21 11.76 5.18 30.47
N SER A 22 10.47 5.20 30.11
CA SER A 22 9.36 5.06 31.06
C SER A 22 9.48 3.71 31.81
N PRO A 23 9.35 3.67 33.15
CA PRO A 23 9.29 2.41 33.86
C PRO A 23 7.97 1.71 33.56
N LYS A 24 8.06 0.55 32.90
CA LYS A 24 6.92 -0.35 32.67
C LYS A 24 6.59 -1.04 34.00
N SER A 25 5.54 -0.57 34.68
CA SER A 25 4.95 -1.29 35.80
C SER A 25 4.23 -2.56 35.28
N SER A 26 4.93 -3.68 35.29
CA SER A 26 4.33 -4.99 34.96
C SER A 26 3.51 -5.50 36.14
N SER A 27 2.23 -5.10 36.21
CA SER A 27 1.26 -5.85 37.02
C SER A 27 0.87 -7.12 36.28
N THR A 28 0.97 -8.25 36.96
CA THR A 28 0.65 -9.60 36.47
C THR A 28 -0.87 -9.76 36.32
N GLN A 29 -1.44 -9.19 35.26
CA GLN A 29 -2.84 -9.42 34.88
C GLN A 29 -2.91 -10.56 33.84
N LYS A 30 -3.80 -11.53 34.07
CA LYS A 30 -4.18 -12.58 33.11
C LYS A 30 -4.25 -11.96 31.72
N ARG A 31 -3.50 -12.48 30.73
CA ARG A 31 -3.31 -11.85 29.41
C ARG A 31 -4.61 -11.86 28.59
N TYR A 32 -5.54 -10.99 28.91
CA TYR A 32 -6.63 -10.64 28.01
C TYR A 32 -6.04 -9.87 26.82
N SER A 33 -6.53 -10.19 25.62
CA SER A 33 -6.20 -9.42 24.42
C SER A 33 -6.64 -7.96 24.59
N CYS A 34 -5.84 -7.04 24.07
CA CYS A 34 -6.18 -5.63 23.92
C CYS A 34 -7.63 -5.39 23.47
N SER A 35 -8.10 -6.17 22.49
CA SER A 35 -9.48 -6.11 22.00
C SER A 35 -10.53 -6.51 23.05
N ALA A 36 -10.23 -7.52 23.86
CA ALA A 36 -11.13 -7.95 24.94
C ALA A 36 -11.27 -6.88 26.03
N TYR A 37 -10.20 -6.15 26.33
CA TYR A 37 -10.27 -5.02 27.27
C TYR A 37 -11.12 -3.89 26.72
N VAL A 38 -10.88 -3.46 25.48
CA VAL A 38 -11.69 -2.42 24.83
C VAL A 38 -13.16 -2.84 24.85
N LYS A 39 -13.47 -4.06 24.40
CA LYS A 39 -14.84 -4.59 24.42
C LYS A 39 -15.47 -4.56 25.81
N LYS A 40 -14.76 -5.01 26.84
CA LYS A 40 -15.25 -5.02 28.24
C LYS A 40 -15.64 -3.62 28.71
N TYR A 41 -14.79 -2.61 28.50
CA TYR A 41 -15.09 -1.25 28.95
C TYR A 41 -16.16 -0.59 28.08
N THR A 42 -16.21 -0.89 26.79
CA THR A 42 -17.30 -0.46 25.91
C THR A 42 -18.65 -1.05 26.35
N GLU A 43 -18.67 -2.32 26.75
CA GLU A 43 -19.87 -2.97 27.29
C GLU A 43 -20.32 -2.32 28.62
N MET A 44 -19.38 -1.92 29.48
CA MET A 44 -19.70 -1.14 30.68
C MET A 44 -20.38 0.20 30.34
N LEU A 45 -20.00 0.86 29.24
CA LEU A 45 -20.68 2.08 28.77
C LEU A 45 -22.11 1.81 28.28
N ILE A 46 -22.35 0.67 27.64
CA ILE A 46 -23.67 0.24 27.17
C ILE A 46 -24.58 -0.06 28.37
N LEU A 47 -24.08 -0.83 29.33
CA LEU A 47 -24.79 -1.18 30.57
C LEU A 47 -24.96 0.02 31.50
N GLY A 48 -24.18 1.08 31.30
CA GLY A 48 -24.24 2.30 32.09
C GLY A 48 -23.64 2.19 33.49
N VAL A 49 -22.81 1.17 33.72
CA VAL A 49 -22.18 0.91 35.02
C VAL A 49 -20.78 1.52 35.02
N ASN A 50 -20.47 2.33 36.03
CA ASN A 50 -19.14 2.94 36.22
C ASN A 50 -18.58 3.61 34.95
N ARG A 51 -19.37 4.51 34.34
CA ARG A 51 -19.02 5.20 33.08
C ARG A 51 -17.68 5.94 33.15
N SER A 52 -17.43 6.68 34.23
CA SER A 52 -16.15 7.38 34.45
C SER A 52 -14.96 6.44 34.39
N TYR A 53 -15.03 5.32 35.12
CA TYR A 53 -13.97 4.30 35.15
C TYR A 53 -13.77 3.66 33.77
N ALA A 54 -14.86 3.34 33.07
CA ALA A 54 -14.79 2.77 31.73
C ALA A 54 -14.13 3.75 30.73
N LEU A 55 -14.47 5.04 30.79
CA LEU A 55 -13.88 6.07 29.93
C LEU A 55 -12.39 6.27 30.22
N GLU A 56 -12.00 6.33 31.49
CA GLU A 56 -10.60 6.42 31.91
C GLU A 56 -9.81 5.21 31.39
N LYS A 57 -10.33 3.99 31.57
CA LYS A 57 -9.64 2.78 31.10
C LYS A 57 -9.57 2.71 29.57
N LEU A 58 -10.60 3.13 28.84
CA LEU A 58 -10.53 3.25 27.37
C LEU A 58 -9.46 4.27 26.93
N HIS A 59 -9.23 5.31 27.72
CA HIS A 59 -8.18 6.29 27.47
C HIS A 59 -6.77 5.73 27.78
N ASP A 60 -6.62 4.94 28.84
CA ASP A 60 -5.34 4.32 29.21
C ASP A 60 -4.88 3.24 28.22
N ILE A 61 -5.83 2.51 27.62
CA ILE A 61 -5.52 1.38 26.74
C ILE A 61 -4.81 1.84 25.46
N ASN A 62 -3.56 1.41 25.27
CA ASN A 62 -2.81 1.69 24.04
C ASN A 62 -3.07 0.59 23.01
N CYS A 63 -3.92 0.86 22.02
CA CYS A 63 -4.33 -0.06 20.97
C CYS A 63 -4.37 0.62 19.61
N PRO A 64 -4.18 -0.14 18.51
CA PRO A 64 -4.38 0.39 17.16
C PRO A 64 -5.85 0.76 16.95
N MET A 65 -6.10 1.73 16.07
CA MET A 65 -7.44 2.27 15.80
C MET A 65 -8.41 1.18 15.37
N SER A 66 -7.94 0.21 14.58
CA SER A 66 -8.72 -0.96 14.13
C SER A 66 -9.42 -1.72 15.26
N VAL A 67 -8.84 -1.77 16.47
CA VAL A 67 -9.45 -2.47 17.60
C VAL A 67 -10.65 -1.68 18.16
N PHE A 68 -10.53 -0.35 18.21
CA PHE A 68 -11.61 0.53 18.64
C PHE A 68 -12.78 0.53 17.64
N GLU A 69 -12.46 0.54 16.35
CA GLU A 69 -13.45 0.40 15.27
C GLU A 69 -14.20 -0.94 15.34
N LYS A 70 -13.49 -2.05 15.54
CA LYS A 70 -14.11 -3.39 15.68
C LYS A 70 -15.05 -3.51 16.88
N CYS A 71 -14.82 -2.73 17.93
CA CYS A 71 -15.68 -2.71 19.12
C CYS A 71 -16.75 -1.60 19.04
N ASP A 72 -16.86 -0.89 17.91
CA ASP A 72 -17.79 0.22 17.69
C ASP A 72 -17.72 1.29 18.79
N THR A 73 -16.54 1.52 19.38
CA THR A 73 -16.42 2.34 20.60
C THR A 73 -16.88 3.77 20.37
N GLU A 74 -16.55 4.39 19.24
CA GLU A 74 -16.98 5.75 18.91
C GLU A 74 -18.51 5.87 18.82
N ARG A 75 -19.16 4.89 18.20
CA ARG A 75 -20.62 4.85 18.08
C ARG A 75 -21.28 4.67 19.44
N VAL A 76 -20.70 3.82 20.29
CA VAL A 76 -21.18 3.61 21.67
C VAL A 76 -21.02 4.87 22.50
N LEU A 77 -19.88 5.57 22.41
CA LEU A 77 -19.67 6.84 23.09
C LEU A 77 -20.71 7.88 22.66
N ALA A 78 -20.93 8.05 21.36
CA ALA A 78 -21.92 9.00 20.84
C ALA A 78 -23.35 8.69 21.35
N LYS A 79 -23.74 7.42 21.35
CA LYS A 79 -25.10 7.00 21.73
C LYS A 79 -25.35 7.01 23.24
N HIS A 80 -24.40 6.52 24.05
CA HIS A 80 -24.62 6.28 25.47
C HIS A 80 -24.03 7.35 26.39
N VAL A 81 -23.09 8.16 25.90
CA VAL A 81 -22.36 9.16 26.70
C VAL A 81 -22.48 10.56 26.10
N GLY A 82 -22.76 10.70 24.80
CA GLY A 82 -22.79 11.99 24.09
C GLY A 82 -23.77 13.02 24.67
N ASN A 83 -24.86 12.59 25.30
CA ASN A 83 -25.85 13.50 25.90
C ASN A 83 -25.56 13.86 27.36
N MET A 84 -24.50 13.32 27.96
CA MET A 84 -24.17 13.49 29.38
C MET A 84 -23.03 14.51 29.54
N TYR A 85 -23.36 15.70 30.04
CA TYR A 85 -22.40 16.81 30.18
C TYR A 85 -21.21 16.46 31.11
N GLU A 86 -21.46 15.67 32.15
CA GLU A 86 -20.44 15.24 33.14
C GLU A 86 -19.25 14.51 32.50
N TYR A 87 -19.47 13.81 31.40
CA TYR A 87 -18.45 13.00 30.72
C TYR A 87 -17.89 13.66 29.46
N GLN A 88 -18.37 14.86 29.10
CA GLN A 88 -18.02 15.51 27.84
C GLN A 88 -16.51 15.74 27.69
N TYR A 89 -15.82 16.10 28.77
CA TYR A 89 -14.37 16.25 28.78
C TYR A 89 -13.63 14.92 28.52
N GLN A 90 -14.07 13.83 29.13
CA GLN A 90 -13.46 12.51 28.94
C GLN A 90 -13.71 11.99 27.51
N VAL A 91 -14.90 12.27 26.98
CA VAL A 91 -15.28 11.95 25.60
C VAL A 91 -14.43 12.76 24.60
N SER A 92 -14.19 14.05 24.85
CA SER A 92 -13.37 14.88 23.96
C SER A 92 -11.90 14.45 23.96
N LEU A 93 -11.36 14.03 25.11
CA LEU A 93 -10.03 13.42 25.20
C LEU A 93 -9.95 12.12 24.39
N LEU A 94 -10.95 11.25 24.49
CA LEU A 94 -11.02 10.03 23.69
C LEU A 94 -11.11 10.30 22.19
N HIS A 95 -11.93 11.27 21.76
CA HIS A 95 -11.97 11.68 20.35
C HIS A 95 -10.63 12.21 19.87
N THR A 96 -9.96 13.04 20.66
CA THR A 96 -8.62 13.54 20.34
C THR A 96 -7.63 12.38 20.21
N LYS A 97 -7.71 11.38 21.10
CA LYS A 97 -6.90 10.17 21.02
C LYS A 97 -7.18 9.38 19.74
N PHE A 98 -8.43 9.14 19.37
CA PHE A 98 -8.76 8.43 18.13
C PHE A 98 -8.24 9.15 16.89
N GLU A 99 -8.41 10.47 16.83
CA GLU A 99 -7.85 11.31 15.78
C GLU A 99 -6.32 11.22 15.68
N THR A 100 -5.63 11.30 16.82
CA THR A 100 -4.16 11.18 16.84
C THR A 100 -3.69 9.79 16.42
N LEU A 101 -4.42 8.73 16.77
CA LEU A 101 -4.14 7.36 16.33
C LEU A 101 -4.33 7.21 14.82
N ARG A 102 -5.44 7.69 14.25
CA ARG A 102 -5.65 7.69 12.78
C ARG A 102 -4.54 8.42 12.04
N ARG A 103 -4.18 9.62 12.49
CA ARG A 103 -3.08 10.39 11.86
C ARG A 103 -1.73 9.70 11.99
N ARG A 104 -1.48 9.02 13.11
CA ARG A 104 -0.25 8.23 13.30
C ARG A 104 -0.24 7.04 12.36
N GLU A 105 -1.32 6.26 12.30
CA GLU A 105 -1.43 5.11 11.42
C GLU A 105 -1.31 5.50 9.93
N LEU A 106 -1.92 6.62 9.53
CA LEU A 106 -1.78 7.14 8.17
C LEU A 106 -0.32 7.53 7.84
N ARG A 107 0.37 8.23 8.76
CA ARG A 107 1.79 8.55 8.59
C ARG A 107 2.67 7.30 8.55
N ASP A 108 2.37 6.30 9.36
CA ASP A 108 3.13 5.05 9.39
C ASP A 108 2.86 4.22 8.14
N ALA A 109 1.64 4.22 7.62
CA ALA A 109 1.28 3.64 6.33
C ALA A 109 2.01 4.34 5.18
N GLN A 110 2.05 5.69 5.19
CA GLN A 110 2.79 6.47 4.20
C GLN A 110 4.29 6.15 4.25
N LYS A 111 4.91 6.16 5.43
CA LYS A 111 6.33 5.77 5.59
C LYS A 111 6.61 4.35 5.11
N LYS A 112 5.69 3.41 5.34
CA LYS A 112 5.81 2.04 4.84
C LYS A 112 5.68 1.99 3.32
N PHE A 113 4.78 2.77 2.75
CA PHE A 113 4.63 2.91 1.31
C PHE A 113 5.86 3.53 0.69
N ASP A 114 6.40 4.61 1.26
CA ASP A 114 7.61 5.28 0.80
C ASP A 114 8.81 4.34 0.88
N LYS A 115 8.99 3.61 1.98
CA LYS A 115 10.05 2.58 2.10
C LYS A 115 9.89 1.43 1.12
N LYS A 116 8.65 0.98 0.88
CA LYS A 116 8.36 -0.08 -0.09
C LYS A 116 8.57 0.41 -1.52
N GLY A 117 8.21 1.66 -1.81
CA GLY A 117 8.44 2.33 -3.08
C GLY A 117 9.91 2.60 -3.34
N GLU A 118 10.67 3.03 -2.34
CA GLU A 118 12.11 3.20 -2.37
C GLU A 118 12.81 1.85 -2.58
N LEU A 119 12.39 0.80 -1.87
CA LEU A 119 12.90 -0.56 -2.08
C LEU A 119 12.56 -1.09 -3.49
N ALA A 120 11.34 -0.84 -3.98
CA ALA A 120 10.93 -1.24 -5.32
C ALA A 120 11.71 -0.48 -6.40
N ALA A 121 11.93 0.83 -6.24
CA ALA A 121 12.77 1.63 -7.13
C ALA A 121 14.22 1.12 -7.09
N HIS A 122 14.79 0.90 -5.91
CA HIS A 122 16.13 0.37 -5.74
C HIS A 122 16.31 -1.02 -6.39
N LEU A 123 15.29 -1.89 -6.31
CA LEU A 123 15.31 -3.18 -6.98
C LEU A 123 15.15 -3.05 -8.52
N ALA A 124 14.32 -2.13 -9.01
CA ALA A 124 14.10 -1.91 -10.43
C ALA A 124 15.35 -1.45 -11.19
N PHE A 125 16.29 -0.76 -10.53
CA PHE A 125 17.54 -0.31 -11.13
C PHE A 125 18.70 -1.30 -10.99
N LYS A 126 18.49 -2.47 -10.36
CA LYS A 126 19.52 -3.51 -10.35
C LYS A 126 19.62 -4.16 -11.73
N PRO A 127 20.83 -4.39 -12.27
CA PRO A 127 21.02 -4.93 -13.62
C PRO A 127 20.32 -6.28 -13.80
N GLU A 128 20.37 -7.15 -12.79
CA GLU A 128 19.69 -8.46 -12.80
C GLU A 128 18.15 -8.34 -12.94
N PHE A 129 17.54 -7.34 -12.31
CA PHE A 129 16.09 -7.11 -12.39
C PHE A 129 15.67 -6.49 -13.72
N VAL A 130 16.51 -5.63 -14.29
CA VAL A 130 16.30 -5.05 -15.64
C VAL A 130 16.38 -6.15 -16.69
N GLU A 131 17.36 -7.05 -16.60
CA GLU A 131 17.50 -8.19 -17.50
C GLU A 131 16.32 -9.17 -17.39
N LEU A 132 15.87 -9.46 -16.16
CA LEU A 132 14.72 -10.32 -15.93
C LEU A 132 13.43 -9.71 -16.50
N GLN A 133 13.18 -8.42 -16.27
CA GLN A 133 12.04 -7.73 -16.85
C GLN A 133 12.10 -7.69 -18.38
N LYS A 134 13.28 -7.44 -18.95
CA LYS A 134 13.46 -7.45 -20.40
C LYS A 134 13.13 -8.83 -20.98
N LYS A 135 13.62 -9.90 -20.34
CA LYS A 135 13.32 -11.28 -20.75
C LYS A 135 11.82 -11.59 -20.64
N GLU A 136 11.17 -11.17 -19.56
CA GLU A 136 9.72 -11.36 -19.38
C GLU A 136 8.91 -10.60 -20.44
N MET A 137 9.28 -9.36 -20.76
CA MET A 137 8.64 -8.61 -21.84
C MET A 137 8.84 -9.27 -23.21
N GLU A 138 10.02 -9.83 -23.46
CA GLU A 138 10.32 -10.56 -24.70
C GLU A 138 9.53 -11.88 -24.78
N GLU A 139 9.38 -12.60 -23.68
CA GLU A 139 8.54 -13.80 -23.58
C GLU A 139 7.07 -13.46 -23.86
N ARG A 140 6.50 -12.44 -23.21
CA ARG A 140 5.13 -11.99 -23.50
C ARG A 140 4.95 -11.50 -24.94
N SER A 141 5.96 -10.83 -25.48
CA SER A 141 5.96 -10.42 -26.89
C SER A 141 5.89 -11.63 -27.80
N GLN A 142 6.73 -12.64 -27.56
CA GLN A 142 6.75 -13.88 -28.32
C GLN A 142 5.42 -14.65 -28.20
N GLU A 143 4.86 -14.75 -27.00
CA GLU A 143 3.52 -15.33 -26.76
C GLU A 143 2.44 -14.60 -27.55
N SER A 144 2.49 -13.26 -27.59
CA SER A 144 1.53 -12.46 -28.36
C SER A 144 1.62 -12.71 -29.87
N ILE A 145 2.85 -12.85 -30.39
CA ILE A 145 3.13 -13.17 -31.79
C ILE A 145 2.61 -14.57 -32.11
N ASN A 146 2.95 -15.55 -31.26
CA ASN A 146 2.49 -16.93 -31.43
C ASN A 146 0.96 -17.01 -31.44
N ARG A 147 0.30 -16.29 -30.53
CA ARG A 147 -1.17 -16.20 -30.48
C ARG A 147 -1.76 -15.58 -31.75
N LEU A 148 -1.12 -14.55 -32.31
CA LEU A 148 -1.54 -13.93 -33.56
C LEU A 148 -1.40 -14.92 -34.73
N PHE A 149 -0.30 -15.69 -34.78
CA PHE A 149 -0.11 -16.75 -35.77
C PHE A 149 -1.17 -17.85 -35.64
N GLU A 150 -1.43 -18.34 -34.42
CA GLU A 150 -2.47 -19.35 -34.18
C GLU A 150 -3.84 -18.86 -34.63
N GLN A 151 -4.18 -17.61 -34.35
CA GLN A 151 -5.44 -17.02 -34.77
C GLN A 151 -5.55 -16.91 -36.30
N ALA A 152 -4.47 -16.49 -36.98
CA ALA A 152 -4.44 -16.39 -38.43
C ALA A 152 -4.57 -17.77 -39.09
N ILE A 153 -3.79 -18.77 -38.64
CA ILE A 153 -3.84 -20.13 -39.17
C ILE A 153 -5.17 -20.81 -38.85
N GLY A 154 -5.74 -20.60 -37.66
CA GLY A 154 -7.06 -21.09 -37.27
C GLY A 154 -8.16 -20.60 -38.22
N ARG A 155 -8.15 -19.30 -38.55
CA ARG A 155 -9.09 -18.71 -39.52
C ARG A 155 -8.94 -19.27 -40.93
N ILE A 156 -7.72 -19.58 -41.37
CA ILE A 156 -7.47 -20.17 -42.69
C ILE A 156 -8.00 -21.61 -42.76
N LYS A 157 -7.89 -22.39 -41.67
CA LYS A 157 -8.45 -23.74 -41.59
C LYS A 157 -9.99 -23.73 -41.70
N GLU A 158 -10.65 -22.75 -41.07
CA GLU A 158 -12.11 -22.56 -41.16
C GLU A 158 -12.58 -22.10 -42.54
N THR A 159 -11.73 -21.42 -43.32
CA THR A 159 -12.05 -20.89 -44.66
C THR A 159 -11.56 -21.77 -45.81
N THR A 160 -11.28 -23.06 -45.55
CA THR A 160 -10.93 -24.06 -46.59
C THR A 160 -12.12 -24.43 -47.49
N VAL A 161 -12.89 -23.45 -47.97
CA VAL A 161 -13.58 -23.56 -49.26
C VAL A 161 -12.52 -23.26 -50.32
N ILE A 162 -11.68 -24.25 -50.63
CA ILE A 162 -10.79 -24.20 -51.78
C ILE A 162 -11.71 -24.01 -53.01
N PRO A 163 -11.61 -22.90 -53.77
CA PRO A 163 -12.38 -22.77 -55.00
C PRO A 163 -11.94 -23.90 -55.92
N ARG A 164 -12.80 -24.89 -56.16
CA ARG A 164 -12.58 -25.97 -57.14
C ARG A 164 -12.67 -25.48 -58.59
N VAL A 165 -12.48 -24.18 -58.81
CA VAL A 165 -12.53 -23.58 -60.13
C VAL A 165 -11.09 -23.50 -60.63
N LYS A 166 -10.79 -24.28 -61.68
CA LYS A 166 -9.50 -24.21 -62.35
C LYS A 166 -9.27 -22.78 -62.85
N PRO A 167 -8.11 -22.16 -62.61
CA PRO A 167 -7.79 -20.87 -63.19
C PRO A 167 -7.81 -20.98 -64.73
N ASP A 168 -8.52 -20.07 -65.39
CA ASP A 168 -8.55 -20.03 -66.85
C ASP A 168 -7.28 -19.35 -67.36
N TYR A 169 -6.37 -20.15 -67.90
CA TYR A 169 -5.12 -19.68 -68.50
C TYR A 169 -5.26 -19.29 -69.97
N SER A 170 -6.45 -19.41 -70.57
CA SER A 170 -6.73 -19.07 -71.98
C SER A 170 -6.32 -17.64 -72.37
N LYS A 171 -6.36 -16.71 -71.41
CA LYS A 171 -5.96 -15.31 -71.64
C LYS A 171 -4.44 -15.09 -71.69
N PHE A 172 -3.63 -16.03 -71.23
CA PHE A 172 -2.17 -15.87 -71.18
C PHE A 172 -1.50 -16.57 -72.36
N LYS A 173 -1.06 -15.79 -73.36
CA LYS A 173 -0.15 -16.30 -74.39
C LYS A 173 1.26 -16.41 -73.83
N ILE A 174 1.71 -17.65 -73.56
CA ILE A 174 3.11 -17.92 -73.20
C ILE A 174 3.93 -17.98 -74.50
N THR A 175 4.69 -16.92 -74.78
CA THR A 175 5.62 -16.89 -75.92
C THR A 175 6.98 -17.42 -75.48
N LYS A 176 7.43 -18.56 -76.03
CA LYS A 176 8.80 -19.07 -75.81
C LYS A 176 9.81 -18.11 -76.44
N ARG A 177 10.68 -17.52 -75.62
CA ARG A 177 11.85 -16.79 -76.13
C ARG A 177 12.94 -17.80 -76.49
N ASN A 178 13.36 -17.82 -77.75
CA ASN A 178 14.52 -18.60 -78.19
C ASN A 178 15.78 -17.88 -77.71
N VAL A 179 16.40 -18.38 -76.65
CA VAL A 179 17.70 -17.90 -76.19
C VAL A 179 18.74 -18.46 -77.15
N LYS A 180 19.22 -17.64 -78.09
CA LYS A 180 20.42 -17.98 -78.87
C LYS A 180 21.59 -18.01 -77.91
N LYS A 181 22.15 -19.20 -77.67
CA LYS A 181 23.46 -19.33 -77.01
C LYS A 181 24.51 -18.91 -78.03
N THR A 182 25.08 -17.73 -77.82
CA THR A 182 26.33 -17.32 -78.46
C THR A 182 27.47 -18.06 -77.75
N PHE A 183 28.19 -18.89 -78.49
CA PHE A 183 29.47 -19.48 -78.10
C PHE A 183 30.59 -18.48 -78.37
#